data_AF-A0A8J5UUH5-F1
#
_entry.id   AF-A0A8J5UUH5-F1
#
_cell.length_a   1.000
_cell.length_b   1.000
_cell.length_c   1.000
_cell.angle_alpha   90.00
_cell.angle_beta   90.00
_cell.angle_gamma   90.00
#
_symmetry.space_group_name_H-M   'P 1'
#
loop_
_entity.id
_entity.type
_entity.pdbx_description
1 polymer ?
#
loop_
_entity_poly.entity_id
_entity_poly.type
_entity_poly.pdbx_seq_one_letter_code
_entity_poly.pdbx_strand_id
1 'polypeptide(L)'
;MGFTGSATNPVASDLDSFYDRAINCYSSASYTKLTQLVIQSNMHFEQYQVMKLLGLEEGNEQHAKAFEYLLNLIEMVAKRLIQDGVTNLFNAPLTNIQYLSYIIAKEMPYLFFVPVEKRIKQTYEEDFLDSDLKVLTSACRFNENWIITYLLKEAFSAIKNCGSCQ
;
A
#
# COMPACT_ATOMS: atom_id res chain seq x y z
N MET A 1 -22.45 30.35 -34.62
CA MET A 1 -21.22 30.23 -33.80
C MET A 1 -21.65 29.83 -32.40
N GLY A 2 -21.61 28.54 -32.10
CA GLY A 2 -21.98 28.01 -30.78
C GLY A 2 -20.73 27.81 -29.95
N PHE A 3 -20.61 28.53 -28.84
CA PHE A 3 -19.61 28.24 -27.81
C PHE A 3 -20.17 27.14 -26.91
N THR A 4 -19.64 25.92 -27.05
CA THR A 4 -19.80 24.86 -26.05
C THR A 4 -18.71 25.06 -24.98
N GLY A 5 -19.08 25.71 -23.88
CA GLY A 5 -18.25 25.73 -22.68
C GLY A 5 -18.34 24.38 -21.98
N SER A 6 -17.31 23.55 -22.14
CA SER A 6 -17.12 22.31 -21.39
C SER A 6 -16.86 22.66 -19.92
N ALA A 7 -17.79 22.31 -19.05
CA ALA A 7 -17.57 22.31 -17.61
C ALA A 7 -16.65 21.13 -17.26
N THR A 8 -15.35 21.37 -17.18
CA THR A 8 -14.41 20.41 -16.62
C THR A 8 -14.64 20.31 -15.12
N ASN A 9 -15.15 19.16 -14.68
CA ASN A 9 -15.36 18.82 -13.27
C ASN A 9 -14.06 19.04 -12.46
N PRO A 10 -14.05 19.89 -11.42
CA PRO A 10 -12.85 20.16 -10.61
C PRO A 10 -12.46 19.00 -9.69
N VAL A 11 -13.31 17.97 -9.55
CA VAL A 11 -13.16 16.88 -8.56
C VAL A 11 -12.03 15.89 -8.90
N ALA A 12 -11.71 15.69 -10.17
CA ALA A 12 -10.65 14.75 -10.57
C ALA A 12 -9.24 15.22 -10.17
N SER A 13 -8.99 16.53 -10.19
CA SER A 13 -7.66 17.10 -9.90
C SER A 13 -7.26 16.99 -8.42
N ASP A 14 -8.24 17.01 -7.51
CA ASP A 14 -7.98 16.93 -6.07
C ASP A 14 -7.60 15.52 -5.63
N LEU A 15 -8.21 14.49 -6.24
CA LEU A 15 -7.96 13.09 -5.92
C LEU A 15 -6.53 12.68 -6.35
N ASP A 16 -6.11 13.08 -7.54
CA ASP A 16 -4.75 12.84 -8.04
C ASP A 16 -3.72 13.58 -7.17
N SER A 17 -4.00 14.84 -6.81
CA SER A 17 -3.14 15.61 -5.88
C SER A 17 -3.09 15.01 -4.46
N PHE A 18 -4.13 14.28 -4.06
CA PHE A 18 -4.21 13.60 -2.77
C PHE A 18 -3.37 12.31 -2.77
N TYR A 19 -3.41 11.53 -3.85
CA TYR A 19 -2.54 10.37 -4.02
C TYR A 19 -1.07 10.76 -4.15
N ASP A 20 -0.76 11.86 -4.85
CA ASP A 20 0.61 12.36 -4.99
C ASP A 20 1.17 12.90 -3.67
N ARG A 21 0.34 13.46 -2.79
CA ARG A 21 0.78 13.87 -1.44
C ARG A 21 1.08 12.69 -0.52
N ALA A 22 0.41 11.55 -0.69
CA ALA A 22 0.75 10.31 0.02
C ALA A 22 2.12 9.74 -0.40
N ILE A 23 2.65 10.12 -1.57
CA ILE A 23 3.99 9.76 -2.04
C ILE A 23 5.07 10.45 -1.19
N ASN A 24 4.81 11.66 -0.68
CA ASN A 24 5.80 12.41 0.12
C ASN A 24 6.02 11.86 1.55
N CYS A 25 5.24 10.86 1.97
CA CYS A 25 5.51 10.10 3.19
C CYS A 25 6.78 9.21 3.09
N TYR A 26 7.40 9.10 1.90
CA TYR A 26 8.62 8.34 1.65
C TYR A 26 9.93 9.04 2.10
N SER A 27 9.86 10.30 2.57
CA SER A 27 11.07 11.10 2.84
C SER A 27 11.67 10.95 4.25
N SER A 28 11.00 10.25 5.18
CA SER A 28 11.61 9.93 6.48
C SER A 28 12.35 8.60 6.38
N ALA A 29 13.68 8.63 6.39
CA ALA A 29 14.63 7.52 6.59
C ALA A 29 13.99 6.12 6.54
N SER A 30 14.16 5.40 5.42
CA SER A 30 13.63 4.05 5.17
C SER A 30 13.96 3.10 6.33
N TYR A 31 13.05 3.01 7.30
CA TYR A 31 13.03 1.90 8.23
C TYR A 31 12.52 0.72 7.41
N THR A 32 13.42 -0.22 7.08
CA THR A 32 13.09 -1.52 6.49
C THR A 32 13.05 -2.61 7.57
N LYS A 33 13.04 -2.20 8.85
CA LYS A 33 13.19 -3.11 9.98
C LYS A 33 11.98 -4.02 10.09
N LEU A 34 10.77 -3.48 9.89
CA LEU A 34 9.57 -4.31 9.94
C LEU A 34 9.49 -5.21 8.70
N THR A 35 9.84 -4.70 7.51
CA THR A 35 9.98 -5.54 6.31
C THR A 35 10.92 -6.71 6.55
N GLN A 36 12.09 -6.46 7.14
CA GLN A 36 13.07 -7.49 7.49
C GLN A 36 12.48 -8.52 8.48
N LEU A 37 11.90 -8.04 9.58
CA LEU A 37 11.30 -8.89 10.61
C LEU A 37 10.21 -9.78 10.04
N VAL A 38 9.35 -9.24 9.17
CA VAL A 38 8.28 -10.01 8.53
C VAL A 38 8.85 -11.12 7.64
N ILE A 39 9.81 -10.80 6.77
CA ILE A 39 10.44 -11.80 5.89
C ILE A 39 11.10 -12.91 6.72
N GLN A 40 11.76 -12.54 7.82
CA GLN A 40 12.46 -13.47 8.70
C GLN A 40 11.55 -14.23 9.66
N SER A 41 10.30 -13.80 9.82
CA SER A 41 9.38 -14.40 10.77
C SER A 41 8.87 -15.77 10.30
N ASN A 42 8.59 -16.64 11.26
CA ASN A 42 7.81 -17.88 11.05
C ASN A 42 6.33 -17.67 11.42
N MET A 43 5.82 -16.45 11.20
CA MET A 43 4.40 -16.18 11.39
C MET A 43 3.59 -16.93 10.33
N HIS A 44 2.48 -17.52 10.76
CA HIS A 44 1.47 -18.10 9.88
C HIS A 44 0.11 -17.60 10.32
N PHE A 45 -0.58 -16.95 9.40
CA PHE A 45 -1.95 -16.49 9.57
C PHE A 45 -2.88 -17.30 8.68
N GLU A 46 -4.01 -17.71 9.24
CA GLU A 46 -5.10 -18.27 8.46
C GLU A 46 -5.78 -17.18 7.64
N GLN A 47 -6.39 -17.55 6.51
CA GLN A 47 -7.03 -16.61 5.59
C GLN A 47 -8.00 -15.65 6.29
N TYR A 48 -8.86 -16.18 7.18
CA TYR A 48 -9.81 -15.37 7.93
C TYR A 48 -9.14 -14.32 8.84
N GLN A 49 -7.96 -14.64 9.37
CA GLN A 49 -7.20 -13.74 10.24
C GLN A 49 -6.66 -12.58 9.41
N VAL A 50 -6.13 -12.86 8.21
CA VAL A 50 -5.68 -11.83 7.28
C VAL A 50 -6.85 -10.95 6.83
N MET A 51 -7.98 -11.54 6.46
CA MET A 51 -9.20 -10.79 6.11
C MET A 51 -9.61 -9.86 7.26
N LYS A 52 -9.65 -10.38 8.49
CA LYS A 52 -9.99 -9.58 9.68
C LYS A 52 -9.00 -8.44 9.92
N LEU A 53 -7.68 -8.67 9.74
CA LEU A 53 -6.66 -7.61 9.84
C LEU A 53 -6.88 -6.50 8.80
N LEU A 54 -7.31 -6.86 7.59
CA LEU A 54 -7.67 -5.93 6.53
C LEU A 54 -9.04 -5.26 6.76
N GLY A 55 -9.78 -5.61 7.81
CA GLY A 55 -11.13 -5.10 8.06
C GLY A 55 -12.18 -5.67 7.10
N LEU A 56 -11.91 -6.86 6.55
CA LEU A 56 -12.81 -7.59 5.66
C LEU A 56 -13.62 -8.61 6.47
N GLU A 57 -14.91 -8.70 6.15
CA GLU A 57 -15.88 -9.58 6.82
C GLU A 57 -16.02 -10.92 6.10
N GLU A 58 -16.02 -12.01 6.86
CA GLU A 58 -16.35 -13.34 6.36
C GLU A 58 -17.84 -13.40 5.99
N GLY A 59 -18.14 -13.97 4.81
CA GLY A 59 -19.51 -14.05 4.28
C GLY A 59 -19.95 -12.86 3.44
N ASN A 60 -19.17 -11.76 3.40
CA ASN A 60 -19.41 -10.67 2.46
C ASN A 60 -18.73 -10.97 1.12
N GLU A 61 -19.51 -11.20 0.06
CA GLU A 61 -18.99 -11.54 -1.26
C GLU A 61 -18.09 -10.46 -1.88
N GLN A 62 -18.37 -9.18 -1.62
CA GLN A 62 -17.54 -8.08 -2.14
C GLN A 62 -16.18 -8.07 -1.45
N HIS A 63 -16.16 -8.33 -0.14
CA HIS A 63 -14.93 -8.46 0.63
C HIS A 63 -14.11 -9.68 0.20
N ALA A 64 -14.77 -10.81 -0.08
CA ALA A 64 -14.11 -11.99 -0.62
C ALA A 64 -13.46 -11.70 -1.99
N LYS A 65 -14.17 -11.02 -2.90
CA LYS A 65 -13.63 -10.61 -4.21
C LYS A 65 -12.46 -9.64 -4.08
N ALA A 66 -12.55 -8.66 -3.17
CA ALA A 66 -11.45 -7.72 -2.92
C ALA A 66 -10.22 -8.47 -2.39
N PHE A 67 -10.41 -9.42 -1.46
CA PHE A 67 -9.33 -10.23 -0.93
C PHE A 67 -8.69 -11.12 -2.01
N GLU A 68 -9.50 -11.78 -2.84
CA GLU A 68 -9.02 -12.57 -3.97
C GLU A 68 -8.21 -11.73 -4.97
N TYR A 69 -8.68 -10.53 -5.29
CA TYR A 69 -7.96 -9.60 -6.16
C TYR A 69 -6.60 -9.20 -5.57
N LEU A 70 -6.53 -8.92 -4.26
CA LEU A 70 -5.28 -8.66 -3.56
C LEU A 70 -4.31 -9.86 -3.68
N LEU A 71 -4.79 -11.07 -3.43
CA LEU A 71 -3.96 -12.28 -3.53
C LEU A 71 -3.42 -12.47 -4.95
N ASN A 72 -4.25 -12.25 -5.97
CA ASN A 72 -3.83 -12.35 -7.37
C ASN A 72 -2.74 -11.33 -7.72
N LEU A 73 -2.86 -10.07 -7.28
CA LEU A 73 -1.81 -9.06 -7.48
C LEU A 73 -0.50 -9.48 -6.83
N ILE A 74 -0.56 -9.98 -5.59
CA ILE A 74 0.61 -10.44 -4.84
C ILE A 74 1.27 -11.64 -5.52
N GLU A 75 0.47 -12.60 -5.98
CA GLU A 75 0.95 -13.78 -6.70
C GLU A 75 1.64 -13.39 -8.02
N MET A 76 1.06 -12.43 -8.77
CA MET A 76 1.69 -11.90 -9.99
C MET A 76 3.06 -11.27 -9.70
N VAL A 77 3.17 -10.46 -8.64
CA VAL A 77 4.44 -9.84 -8.24
C VAL A 77 5.44 -10.91 -7.80
N ALA A 78 5.01 -11.91 -7.02
CA ALA A 78 5.85 -13.02 -6.59
C ALA A 78 6.40 -13.82 -7.80
N LYS A 79 5.54 -14.18 -8.76
CA LYS A 79 5.95 -14.85 -10.00
C LYS A 79 6.96 -14.01 -10.77
N ARG A 80 6.74 -12.70 -10.87
CA ARG A 80 7.66 -11.81 -11.57
C ARG A 80 9.04 -11.76 -10.90
N LEU A 81 9.09 -11.67 -9.57
CA LEU A 81 10.37 -11.72 -8.83
C LEU A 81 11.16 -13.00 -9.12
N ILE A 82 10.48 -14.15 -9.16
CA ILE A 82 11.11 -15.44 -9.49
C ILE A 82 11.63 -15.43 -10.94
N GLN A 83 10.84 -14.93 -11.89
CA GLN A 83 11.24 -14.79 -13.30
C GLN A 83 12.44 -13.86 -13.49
N ASP A 84 12.51 -12.80 -12.69
CA ASP A 84 13.63 -11.85 -12.68
C ASP A 84 14.87 -12.42 -11.92
N GLY A 85 14.83 -13.68 -11.51
CA GLY A 85 15.98 -14.41 -10.95
C GLY A 85 16.13 -14.29 -9.42
N VAL A 86 15.14 -13.76 -8.71
CA VAL A 86 15.16 -13.74 -7.25
C VAL A 86 14.95 -15.16 -6.75
N THR A 87 15.99 -15.75 -6.16
CA THR A 87 15.93 -17.11 -5.62
C THR A 87 15.48 -17.16 -4.17
N ASN A 88 15.68 -16.07 -3.41
CA ASN A 88 15.31 -15.99 -2.01
C ASN A 88 14.97 -14.54 -1.63
N LEU A 89 13.75 -14.31 -1.13
CA LEU A 89 13.32 -12.98 -0.65
C LEU A 89 14.21 -12.43 0.47
N PHE A 90 14.82 -13.30 1.29
CA PHE A 90 15.75 -12.89 2.34
C PHE A 90 16.99 -12.17 1.80
N ASN A 91 17.38 -12.46 0.57
CA ASN A 91 18.56 -11.88 -0.07
C ASN A 91 18.21 -10.71 -1.00
N ALA A 92 16.92 -10.45 -1.24
CA ALA A 92 16.50 -9.34 -2.07
C ALA A 92 16.62 -8.02 -1.28
N PRO A 93 16.94 -6.89 -1.95
CA PRO A 93 17.01 -5.59 -1.28
C PRO A 93 15.69 -5.25 -0.58
N LEU A 94 15.72 -5.06 0.73
CA LEU A 94 14.52 -4.82 1.54
C LEU A 94 13.76 -3.56 1.11
N THR A 95 14.49 -2.54 0.65
CA THR A 95 13.92 -1.33 0.07
C THR A 95 13.05 -1.64 -1.15
N ASN A 96 13.44 -2.61 -1.98
CA ASN A 96 12.66 -3.02 -3.15
C ASN A 96 11.40 -3.77 -2.73
N ILE A 97 11.49 -4.64 -1.71
CA ILE A 97 10.33 -5.36 -1.18
C ILE A 97 9.33 -4.39 -0.55
N GLN A 98 9.81 -3.42 0.22
CA GLN A 98 9.00 -2.36 0.79
C GLN A 98 8.35 -1.50 -0.31
N TYR A 99 9.11 -1.16 -1.36
CA TYR A 99 8.58 -0.44 -2.52
C TYR A 99 7.48 -1.23 -3.23
N LEU A 100 7.68 -2.51 -3.53
CA LEU A 100 6.65 -3.36 -4.13
C LEU A 100 5.41 -3.46 -3.25
N SER A 101 5.59 -3.61 -1.94
CA SER A 101 4.48 -3.64 -0.99
C SER A 101 3.66 -2.34 -1.03
N TYR A 102 4.34 -1.20 -1.17
CA TYR A 102 3.69 0.10 -1.33
C TYR A 102 2.97 0.25 -2.67
N ILE A 103 3.55 -0.22 -3.78
CA ILE A 103 2.89 -0.20 -5.09
C ILE A 103 1.60 -1.04 -5.06
N ILE A 104 1.63 -2.23 -4.45
CA ILE A 104 0.42 -3.04 -4.27
C ILE A 104 -0.61 -2.31 -3.39
N ALA A 105 -0.17 -1.64 -2.32
CA ALA A 105 -1.08 -0.87 -1.47
C ALA A 105 -1.83 0.23 -2.25
N LYS A 106 -1.16 0.87 -3.21
CA LYS A 106 -1.74 1.94 -4.04
C LYS A 106 -2.85 1.46 -4.98
N GLU A 107 -2.82 0.20 -5.42
CA GLU A 107 -3.88 -0.38 -6.25
C GLU A 107 -5.18 -0.58 -5.47
N MET A 108 -5.11 -0.67 -4.14
CA MET A 108 -6.26 -0.91 -3.27
C MET A 108 -6.27 0.07 -2.08
N PRO A 109 -6.38 1.38 -2.34
CA PRO A 109 -6.09 2.38 -1.33
C PRO A 109 -7.07 2.33 -0.15
N TYR A 110 -8.31 1.87 -0.38
CA TYR A 110 -9.35 1.71 0.63
C TYR A 110 -9.03 0.62 1.68
N LEU A 111 -8.12 -0.32 1.41
CA LEU A 111 -7.68 -1.32 2.38
C LEU A 111 -6.49 -0.85 3.21
N PHE A 112 -5.58 -0.10 2.57
CA PHE A 112 -4.24 0.13 3.09
C PHE A 112 -3.98 1.57 3.52
N PHE A 113 -4.89 2.49 3.26
CA PHE A 113 -4.75 3.88 3.69
C PHE A 113 -5.98 4.37 4.44
N VAL A 114 -5.74 5.27 5.39
CA VAL A 114 -6.77 5.93 6.18
C VAL A 114 -6.62 7.44 6.05
N PRO A 115 -7.75 8.18 6.03
CA PRO A 115 -7.71 9.63 6.06
C PRO A 115 -7.18 10.10 7.42
N VAL A 116 -6.24 11.04 7.41
CA VAL A 116 -5.68 11.67 8.60
C VAL A 116 -5.66 13.20 8.44
N GLU A 117 -6.09 13.90 9.49
CA GLU A 117 -5.98 15.36 9.54
C GLU A 117 -4.53 15.78 9.81
N LYS A 118 -3.96 16.57 8.90
CA LYS A 118 -2.66 17.21 9.08
C LYS A 118 -2.87 18.70 9.27
N ARG A 119 -2.29 19.24 10.34
CA ARG A 119 -2.23 20.69 10.56
C ARG A 119 -1.03 21.24 9.81
N ILE A 120 -1.28 22.19 8.92
CA ILE A 120 -0.21 22.91 8.23
C ILE A 120 -0.15 24.30 8.86
N LYS A 121 1.00 24.60 9.50
CA LYS A 121 1.28 25.96 9.94
C LYS A 121 1.61 26.79 8.71
N GLN A 122 0.76 27.75 8.39
CA GLN A 122 1.10 28.78 7.41
C GLN A 122 1.89 29.86 8.13
N THR A 123 3.19 29.94 7.86
CA THR A 123 3.99 31.08 8.31
C THR A 123 3.82 32.17 7.27
N TYR A 124 2.92 33.12 7.50
CA TYR A 124 2.94 34.37 6.77
C TYR A 124 3.93 35.29 7.48
N GLU A 125 4.87 35.85 6.71
CA GLU A 125 5.61 37.02 7.16
C GLU A 125 4.61 38.18 7.26
N GLU A 126 4.58 38.83 8.41
CA GLU A 126 3.73 39.98 8.79
C GLU A 126 2.34 39.64 9.38
N ASP A 127 2.31 39.68 10.72
CA ASP A 127 1.23 40.11 11.60
C ASP A 127 -0.16 39.43 11.52
N PHE A 128 -0.46 38.69 12.61
CA PHE A 128 -1.78 38.34 13.14
C PHE A 128 -2.70 37.48 12.25
N LEU A 129 -2.44 36.16 12.21
CA LEU A 129 -3.46 35.11 12.40
C LEU A 129 -2.78 33.74 12.42
N ASP A 130 -2.67 33.12 13.60
CA ASP A 130 -2.27 31.71 13.75
C ASP A 130 -3.46 30.83 13.32
N SER A 131 -3.75 30.80 12.02
CA SER A 131 -4.79 29.93 11.47
C SER A 131 -4.18 28.58 11.12
N ASP A 132 -4.32 27.61 12.01
CA ASP A 132 -4.05 26.20 11.73
C ASP A 132 -4.94 25.75 10.53
N LEU A 133 -4.35 25.60 9.34
CA LEU A 133 -5.06 25.02 8.21
C LEU A 133 -5.13 23.51 8.42
N LYS A 134 -6.34 22.98 8.59
CA LYS A 134 -6.58 21.53 8.65
C LYS A 134 -6.73 20.99 7.23
N VAL A 135 -5.84 20.08 6.84
CA VAL A 135 -5.90 19.39 5.55
C VAL A 135 -6.08 17.90 5.78
N LEU A 136 -7.02 17.28 5.08
CA LEU A 136 -7.14 15.82 5.04
C LEU A 136 -6.06 15.25 4.14
N THR A 137 -5.26 14.34 4.68
CA THR A 137 -4.21 13.61 3.98
C THR A 137 -4.41 12.12 4.16
N SER A 138 -3.58 11.29 3.53
CA SER A 138 -3.65 9.84 3.62
C SER A 138 -2.43 9.29 4.36
N ALA A 139 -2.65 8.41 5.32
CA ALA A 139 -1.59 7.67 6.00
C ALA A 139 -1.76 6.17 5.75
N CYS A 140 -0.64 5.45 5.64
CA CYS A 140 -0.66 4.00 5.59
C CYS A 140 -1.29 3.45 6.88
N ARG A 141 -2.29 2.58 6.73
CA ARG A 141 -2.94 1.87 7.85
C ARG A 141 -1.97 0.92 8.54
N PHE A 142 -1.01 0.36 7.80
CA PHE A 142 -0.03 -0.58 8.29
C PHE A 142 1.38 -0.01 8.13
N ASN A 143 2.15 0.03 9.21
CA ASN A 143 3.55 0.44 9.18
C ASN A 143 4.32 -0.42 8.17
N GLU A 144 5.13 0.23 7.33
CA GLU A 144 5.92 -0.39 6.25
C GLU A 144 5.10 -1.33 5.32
N ASN A 145 3.77 -1.22 5.28
CA ASN A 145 2.87 -2.16 4.58
C ASN A 145 3.14 -3.64 4.89
N TRP A 146 3.45 -3.92 6.17
CA TRP A 146 3.92 -5.23 6.62
C TRP A 146 3.03 -6.41 6.22
N ILE A 147 1.71 -6.20 6.17
CA ILE A 147 0.76 -7.26 5.81
C ILE A 147 0.89 -7.68 4.34
N ILE A 148 1.22 -6.74 3.44
CA ILE A 148 1.49 -7.04 2.04
C ILE A 148 2.84 -7.74 1.91
N THR A 149 3.86 -7.29 2.66
CA THR A 149 5.16 -7.98 2.72
C THR A 149 5.00 -9.43 3.20
N TYR A 150 4.15 -9.65 4.21
CA TYR A 150 3.83 -10.99 4.72
C TYR A 150 3.21 -11.86 3.62
N LEU A 151 2.15 -11.36 2.97
CA LEU A 151 1.48 -12.10 1.91
C LEU A 151 2.39 -12.39 0.71
N LEU A 152 3.27 -11.45 0.35
CA LEU A 152 4.28 -11.64 -0.69
C LEU A 152 5.28 -12.75 -0.32
N LYS A 153 5.73 -12.80 0.94
CA LYS A 153 6.61 -13.86 1.46
C LYS A 153 5.93 -15.23 1.36
N GLU A 154 4.68 -15.35 1.78
CA GLU A 154 3.93 -16.61 1.71
C GLU A 154 3.70 -17.05 0.26
N ALA A 155 3.26 -16.14 -0.62
CA ALA A 155 3.04 -16.43 -2.04
C ALA A 155 4.33 -16.87 -2.76
N PHE A 156 5.43 -16.14 -2.55
CA PHE A 156 6.74 -16.49 -3.11
C PHE A 156 7.20 -17.87 -2.67
N SER A 157 7.06 -18.19 -1.38
CA SER A 157 7.45 -19.48 -0.81
C SER A 157 6.59 -20.61 -1.39
N ALA A 158 5.28 -20.41 -1.50
CA ALA A 158 4.35 -21.38 -2.07
C ALA A 158 4.68 -21.69 -3.55
N ILE A 159 4.86 -20.65 -4.38
CA ILE A 159 5.18 -20.82 -5.81
C ILE A 159 6.51 -21.56 -5.98
N LYS A 160 7.54 -21.15 -5.23
CA LYS A 160 8.86 -21.76 -5.32
C LYS A 160 8.83 -23.25 -4.95
N ASN A 161 8.11 -23.61 -3.88
CA ASN A 161 8.00 -24.99 -3.43
C ASN A 161 7.18 -25.86 -4.40
N CYS A 162 6.15 -25.31 -5.05
CA CYS A 162 5.40 -26.02 -6.10
C CYS A 162 6.21 -26.21 -7.40
N GLY A 163 7.10 -25.28 -7.75
CA GLY A 163 7.95 -25.36 -8.95
C GLY A 163 9.11 -26.36 -8.85
N SER A 164 9.49 -26.79 -7.65
CA SER A 164 10.56 -27.77 -7.40
C SER A 164 10.14 -29.25 -7.50
N CYS A 165 8.92 -29.54 -7.97
CA CYS A 165 8.41 -30.89 -8.19
C CYS A 165 8.52 -31.38 -9.65
N GLN A 166 9.36 -30.76 -10.47
CA GLN A 166 9.62 -31.17 -11.86
C GLN A 166 11.03 -31.73 -12.05
#